data_AF-A0A920UDE7-F1
#
_entry.id   AF-A0A920UDE7-F1
#
_cell.length_a   1.000
_cell.length_b   1.000
_cell.length_c   1.000
_cell.angle_alpha   90.00
_cell.angle_beta   90.00
_cell.angle_gamma   90.00
#
_symmetry.space_group_name_H-M   'P 1'
#
loop_
_entity.id
_entity.type
_entity.pdbx_description
1 polymer ?
#
loop_
_entity_poly.entity_id
_entity_poly.type
_entity_poly.pdbx_seq_one_letter_code
_entity_poly.pdbx_strand_id
1 'polypeptide(L)'
;MNLADDIAYGVHDFEDGIVLRLLTREHWQTVVSKMDQKWASDKNLLEIGNQLFNSTENSGHSRKQAVGALVHGLVSSVELGQNEKFEEPLLQWNAILPQEPDNFLKSLQETVWRNVIQLNTVQAATYKGRKIVLSIFEALSSDPEMLLPRSFQSLWKSAKSEQEQKRIICDYIAGMTDQYANRFYQRLFLPGHGSVFDRL
;
A
#
# COMPACT_ATOMS: atom_id res chain seq x y z
N MET A 1 -7.01 -4.20 -11.34
CA MET A 1 -7.00 -3.84 -9.91
C MET A 1 -8.00 -4.76 -9.23
N ASN A 2 -7.65 -5.34 -8.10
CA ASN A 2 -8.48 -6.35 -7.44
C ASN A 2 -9.41 -5.64 -6.46
N LEU A 3 -10.73 -5.71 -6.69
CA LEU A 3 -11.72 -4.99 -5.87
C LEU A 3 -11.61 -5.32 -4.37
N ALA A 4 -11.20 -6.55 -4.04
CA ALA A 4 -10.94 -6.95 -2.66
C ALA A 4 -9.84 -6.12 -2.01
N ASP A 5 -8.75 -5.86 -2.75
CA ASP A 5 -7.64 -5.03 -2.27
C ASP A 5 -8.09 -3.58 -2.14
N ASP A 6 -8.87 -3.06 -3.09
CA ASP A 6 -9.35 -1.68 -3.07
C ASP A 6 -10.21 -1.39 -1.84
N ILE A 7 -11.11 -2.32 -1.49
CA ILE A 7 -11.93 -2.25 -0.27
C ILE A 7 -11.04 -2.36 0.99
N ALA A 8 -10.13 -3.33 1.02
CA ALA A 8 -9.27 -3.56 2.18
C ALA A 8 -8.39 -2.34 2.49
N TYR A 9 -7.61 -1.86 1.51
CA TYR A 9 -6.75 -0.68 1.68
C TYR A 9 -7.57 0.58 1.93
N GLY A 10 -8.65 0.80 1.18
CA GLY A 10 -9.46 2.01 1.33
C GLY A 10 -10.03 2.20 2.74
N VAL A 11 -10.45 1.11 3.40
CA VAL A 11 -10.99 1.19 4.77
C VAL A 11 -9.88 1.13 5.82
N HIS A 12 -8.90 0.23 5.70
CA HIS A 12 -7.84 0.08 6.71
C HIS A 12 -6.86 1.25 6.73
N ASP A 13 -6.48 1.82 5.58
CA ASP A 13 -5.61 3.00 5.57
C ASP A 13 -6.33 4.21 6.20
N PHE A 14 -7.66 4.28 6.07
CA PHE A 14 -8.46 5.29 6.75
C PHE A 14 -8.47 5.05 8.28
N GLU A 15 -8.62 3.80 8.72
CA GLU A 15 -8.49 3.43 10.15
C GLU A 15 -7.12 3.84 10.69
N ASP A 16 -6.05 3.47 9.99
CA ASP A 16 -4.67 3.79 10.39
C ASP A 16 -4.46 5.31 10.44
N GLY A 17 -5.01 6.05 9.49
CA GLY A 17 -5.04 7.51 9.53
C GLY A 17 -5.69 8.08 10.79
N ILE A 18 -6.77 7.47 11.30
CA ILE A 18 -7.40 7.85 12.57
C ILE A 18 -6.50 7.48 13.76
N VAL A 19 -5.95 6.26 13.78
CA VAL A 19 -5.10 5.75 14.87
C VAL A 19 -3.84 6.61 15.01
N LEU A 20 -3.24 7.01 13.89
CA LEU A 20 -2.09 7.90 13.82
C LEU A 20 -2.45 9.38 14.07
N ARG A 21 -3.72 9.70 14.33
CA ARG A 21 -4.25 11.06 14.55
C ARG A 21 -4.04 12.01 13.37
N LEU A 22 -3.89 11.47 12.16
CA LEU A 22 -3.75 12.23 10.91
C LEU A 22 -5.12 12.55 10.31
N LEU A 23 -6.11 11.68 10.55
CA LEU A 23 -7.50 11.88 10.15
C LEU A 23 -8.35 12.21 11.37
N THR A 24 -9.28 13.14 11.17
CA THR A 24 -10.14 13.70 12.21
C THR A 24 -11.61 13.55 11.80
N ARG A 25 -12.53 13.86 12.72
CA ARG A 25 -13.96 13.83 12.45
C ARG A 25 -14.37 14.78 11.31
N GLU A 26 -13.65 15.89 11.11
CA GLU A 26 -13.90 16.83 10.00
C GLU A 26 -13.61 16.19 8.63
N HIS A 27 -12.53 15.41 8.55
CA HIS A 27 -12.21 14.63 7.35
C HIS A 27 -13.31 13.59 7.08
N TRP A 28 -13.81 12.93 8.13
CA TRP A 28 -14.94 12.00 8.00
C TRP A 28 -16.22 12.69 7.53
N GLN A 29 -16.54 13.90 8.00
CA GLN A 29 -17.68 14.67 7.49
C GLN A 29 -17.57 14.95 5.99
N THR A 30 -16.35 15.17 5.48
CA THR A 30 -16.12 15.31 4.04
C THR A 30 -16.44 14.02 3.29
N VAL A 31 -16.06 12.86 3.83
CA VAL A 31 -16.41 11.55 3.25
C VAL A 31 -17.93 11.33 3.25
N VAL A 32 -18.58 11.55 4.40
CA VAL A 32 -20.03 11.38 4.55
C VAL A 32 -20.82 12.32 3.64
N SER A 33 -20.30 13.51 3.34
CA SER A 33 -20.97 14.45 2.42
C SER A 33 -21.12 13.91 1.00
N LYS A 34 -20.27 12.95 0.59
CA LYS A 34 -20.32 12.27 -0.70
C LYS A 34 -20.98 10.88 -0.62
N MET A 35 -21.39 10.46 0.57
CA MET A 35 -22.01 9.16 0.81
C MET A 35 -23.50 9.24 0.50
N ASP A 36 -23.99 8.32 -0.34
CA ASP A 36 -25.43 8.20 -0.59
C ASP A 36 -26.18 7.81 0.69
N GLN A 37 -27.21 8.59 1.02
CA GLN A 37 -27.96 8.44 2.26
C GLN A 37 -28.81 7.17 2.26
N LYS A 38 -29.34 6.77 1.11
CA LYS A 38 -30.17 5.57 1.00
C LYS A 38 -29.33 4.32 1.22
N TRP A 39 -28.22 4.19 0.50
CA TRP A 39 -27.25 3.12 0.69
C TRP A 39 -26.72 3.07 2.12
N ALA A 40 -26.33 4.21 2.69
CA ALA A 40 -25.84 4.28 4.05
C ALA A 40 -26.89 3.86 5.09
N SER A 41 -28.15 4.23 4.88
CA SER A 41 -29.27 3.77 5.71
C SER A 41 -29.47 2.26 5.59
N ASP A 42 -29.53 1.74 4.37
CA ASP A 42 -29.73 0.31 4.08
C ASP A 42 -28.61 -0.57 4.68
N LYS A 43 -27.39 -0.03 4.75
CA LYS A 43 -26.21 -0.70 5.33
C LYS A 43 -25.94 -0.36 6.80
N ASN A 44 -26.80 0.43 7.47
CA ASN A 44 -26.65 0.88 8.85
C ASN A 44 -25.33 1.66 9.12
N LEU A 45 -24.91 2.51 8.19
CA LEU A 45 -23.64 3.25 8.24
C LEU A 45 -23.78 4.72 8.68
N LEU A 46 -25.01 5.23 8.85
CA LEU A 46 -25.25 6.65 9.15
C LEU A 46 -24.54 7.13 10.44
N GLU A 47 -24.52 6.30 11.47
CA GLU A 47 -23.95 6.63 12.79
C GLU A 47 -22.52 6.10 12.99
N ILE A 48 -21.91 5.53 11.94
CA ILE A 48 -20.63 4.80 12.06
C ILE A 48 -19.48 5.72 12.49
N GLY A 49 -19.56 7.01 12.16
CA GLY A 49 -18.61 8.03 12.61
C GLY A 49 -18.49 8.14 14.12
N ASN A 50 -19.56 7.87 14.88
CA ASN A 50 -19.51 7.88 16.33
C ASN A 50 -18.68 6.74 16.89
N GLN A 51 -18.71 5.58 16.23
CA GLN A 51 -17.92 4.43 16.61
C GLN A 51 -16.45 4.57 16.19
N LEU A 52 -16.19 5.14 15.00
CA LEU A 52 -14.85 5.39 14.46
C LEU A 52 -14.02 6.34 15.35
N PHE A 53 -14.63 7.44 15.80
CA PHE A 53 -13.97 8.51 16.54
C PHE A 53 -14.32 8.52 18.03
N ASN A 54 -14.69 7.37 18.60
CA ASN A 54 -14.98 7.25 20.02
C ASN A 54 -13.69 7.47 20.85
N SER A 55 -13.73 8.34 21.85
CA SER A 55 -12.58 8.70 22.70
C SER A 55 -12.56 8.00 24.06
N THR A 56 -13.48 7.07 24.32
CA THR A 56 -13.57 6.32 25.60
C THR A 56 -12.52 5.21 25.73
N GLU A 57 -12.37 4.64 26.93
CA GLU A 57 -11.41 3.55 27.25
C GLU A 57 -11.54 2.32 26.31
N ASN A 58 -12.72 2.10 25.71
CA ASN A 58 -13.00 1.01 24.75
C ASN A 58 -12.92 1.44 23.27
N SER A 59 -12.31 2.58 22.97
CA SER A 59 -12.20 3.15 21.61
C SER A 59 -11.67 2.17 20.55
N GLY A 60 -10.74 1.29 20.91
CA GLY A 60 -10.19 0.28 20.00
C GLY A 60 -11.21 -0.75 19.52
N HIS A 61 -12.06 -1.27 20.41
CA HIS A 61 -13.09 -2.25 20.07
C HIS A 61 -14.20 -1.61 19.22
N SER A 62 -14.65 -0.42 19.63
CA SER A 62 -15.65 0.37 18.91
C SER A 62 -15.21 0.67 17.47
N ARG A 63 -13.95 1.08 17.27
CA ARG A 63 -13.42 1.37 15.94
C ARG A 63 -13.28 0.10 15.08
N LYS A 64 -12.83 -1.02 15.64
CA LYS A 64 -12.78 -2.30 14.90
C LYS A 64 -14.15 -2.76 14.44
N GLN A 65 -15.17 -2.61 15.28
CA GLN A 65 -16.56 -2.89 14.89
C GLN A 65 -17.01 -1.97 13.74
N ALA A 66 -16.67 -0.68 13.84
CA ALA A 66 -16.98 0.29 12.80
C ALA A 66 -16.33 -0.05 11.45
N VAL A 67 -15.04 -0.38 11.46
CA VAL A 67 -14.28 -0.83 10.29
C VAL A 67 -14.88 -2.10 9.71
N GLY A 68 -15.22 -3.07 10.56
CA GLY A 68 -15.91 -4.30 10.12
C GLY A 68 -17.25 -4.01 9.44
N ALA A 69 -18.04 -3.07 9.96
CA ALA A 69 -19.30 -2.66 9.33
C ALA A 69 -19.09 -1.94 7.99
N LEU A 70 -18.06 -1.09 7.87
CA LEU A 70 -17.70 -0.44 6.60
C LEU A 70 -17.30 -1.46 5.53
N VAL A 71 -16.40 -2.39 5.88
CA VAL A 71 -15.99 -3.49 5.00
C VAL A 71 -17.21 -4.34 4.62
N HIS A 72 -18.05 -4.70 5.58
CA HIS A 72 -19.28 -5.46 5.32
C HIS A 72 -20.23 -4.70 4.38
N GLY A 73 -20.42 -3.39 4.58
CA GLY A 73 -21.27 -2.55 3.73
C GLY A 73 -20.81 -2.55 2.28
N LEU A 74 -19.49 -2.45 2.05
CA LEU A 74 -18.88 -2.51 0.72
C LEU A 74 -18.96 -3.91 0.11
N VAL A 75 -18.53 -4.95 0.83
CA VAL A 75 -18.52 -6.34 0.33
C VAL A 75 -19.94 -6.83 0.02
N SER A 76 -20.92 -6.51 0.88
CA SER A 76 -22.33 -6.86 0.66
C SER A 76 -23.03 -6.02 -0.42
N SER A 77 -22.32 -5.06 -1.01
CA SER A 77 -22.77 -4.26 -2.14
C SER A 77 -22.13 -4.69 -3.47
N VAL A 78 -21.25 -5.69 -3.45
CA VAL A 78 -20.59 -6.19 -4.67
C VAL A 78 -21.60 -6.90 -5.56
N GLU A 79 -21.52 -6.61 -6.85
CA GLU A 79 -22.32 -7.23 -7.91
C GLU A 79 -21.41 -7.85 -8.97
N LEU A 80 -21.99 -8.71 -9.83
CA LEU A 80 -21.29 -9.25 -10.98
C LEU A 80 -21.50 -8.33 -12.20
N GLY A 81 -20.40 -7.78 -12.70
CA GLY A 81 -20.36 -7.01 -13.94
C GLY A 81 -19.68 -7.79 -15.05
N GLN A 82 -20.11 -7.55 -16.29
CA GLN A 82 -19.42 -8.07 -17.47
C GLN A 82 -18.40 -7.06 -18.00
N ASN A 83 -17.24 -7.56 -18.38
CA ASN A 83 -16.17 -6.81 -19.01
C ASN A 83 -15.95 -7.39 -20.42
N GLU A 84 -16.53 -6.70 -21.40
CA GLU A 84 -16.51 -7.08 -22.83
C GLU A 84 -15.10 -7.07 -23.46
N LYS A 85 -14.07 -6.61 -22.73
CA LYS A 85 -12.68 -6.63 -23.20
C LYS A 85 -12.07 -8.03 -23.21
N PHE A 86 -12.68 -8.99 -22.53
CA PHE A 86 -12.20 -10.37 -22.48
C PHE A 86 -12.96 -11.23 -23.49
N GLU A 87 -12.22 -11.91 -24.36
CA GLU A 87 -12.78 -12.87 -25.32
C GLU A 87 -13.20 -14.19 -24.64
N GLU A 88 -12.53 -14.57 -23.54
CA GLU A 88 -12.80 -15.78 -22.78
C GLU A 88 -14.03 -15.62 -21.86
N PRO A 89 -15.11 -16.43 -22.03
CA PRO A 89 -16.34 -16.30 -21.25
C PRO A 89 -16.19 -16.48 -19.72
N LEU A 90 -15.10 -17.07 -19.24
CA LEU A 90 -14.81 -17.14 -17.80
C LEU A 90 -14.15 -15.87 -17.26
N LEU A 91 -13.47 -15.08 -18.10
CA LEU A 91 -12.76 -13.86 -17.70
C LEU A 91 -13.60 -12.58 -17.85
N GLN A 92 -14.72 -12.64 -18.59
CA GLN A 92 -15.65 -11.51 -18.73
C GLN A 92 -16.31 -11.11 -17.39
N TRP A 93 -16.52 -12.05 -16.47
CA TRP A 93 -17.24 -11.77 -15.23
C TRP A 93 -16.30 -11.22 -14.16
N ASN A 94 -16.64 -10.05 -13.62
CA ASN A 94 -15.85 -9.36 -12.61
C ASN A 94 -16.74 -8.93 -11.44
N ALA A 95 -16.18 -8.98 -10.23
CA ALA A 95 -16.78 -8.33 -9.08
C ALA A 95 -16.64 -6.81 -9.25
N ILE A 96 -17.75 -6.09 -9.14
CA ILE A 96 -17.78 -4.62 -9.24
C ILE A 96 -18.56 -4.03 -8.07
N LEU A 97 -18.28 -2.77 -7.75
CA LEU A 97 -19.14 -1.96 -6.89
C LEU A 97 -20.07 -1.12 -7.74
N PRO A 98 -21.37 -1.05 -7.40
CA PRO A 98 -22.28 -0.05 -7.91
C PRO A 98 -21.81 1.37 -7.59
N GLN A 99 -22.37 2.35 -8.30
CA GLN A 99 -21.91 3.75 -8.24
C GLN A 99 -21.81 4.32 -6.83
N GLU A 100 -22.81 4.09 -5.97
CA GLU A 100 -22.85 4.68 -4.63
C GLU A 100 -21.79 4.15 -3.65
N PRO A 101 -21.65 2.83 -3.44
CA PRO A 101 -20.56 2.30 -2.60
C PRO A 101 -19.17 2.55 -3.21
N ASP A 102 -19.04 2.59 -4.54
CA ASP A 102 -17.79 2.95 -5.21
C ASP A 102 -17.40 4.42 -4.95
N ASN A 103 -18.36 5.34 -5.02
CA ASN A 103 -18.15 6.75 -4.66
C ASN A 103 -17.69 6.92 -3.20
N PHE A 104 -18.31 6.17 -2.28
CA PHE A 104 -17.91 6.16 -0.89
C PHE A 104 -16.47 5.64 -0.71
N LEU A 105 -16.14 4.50 -1.32
CA LEU A 105 -14.80 3.92 -1.26
C LEU A 105 -13.73 4.89 -1.83
N LYS A 106 -14.01 5.49 -2.99
CA LYS A 106 -13.15 6.51 -3.58
C LYS A 106 -12.97 7.73 -2.68
N SER A 107 -14.03 8.14 -1.97
CA SER A 107 -13.93 9.27 -1.03
C SER A 107 -13.07 8.95 0.19
N LEU A 108 -13.07 7.70 0.67
CA LEU A 108 -12.13 7.25 1.71
C LEU A 108 -10.69 7.33 1.19
N GLN A 109 -10.43 6.69 0.05
CA GLN A 109 -9.11 6.64 -0.58
C GLN A 109 -8.58 8.05 -0.89
N GLU A 110 -9.42 8.94 -1.41
CA GLU A 110 -9.06 10.33 -1.68
C GLU A 110 -8.71 11.09 -0.39
N THR A 111 -9.46 10.87 0.68
CA THR A 111 -9.19 11.49 1.98
C THR A 111 -7.86 11.01 2.56
N VAL A 112 -7.57 9.71 2.50
CA VAL A 112 -6.28 9.12 2.89
C VAL A 112 -5.16 9.69 2.03
N TRP A 113 -5.34 9.73 0.71
CA TRP A 113 -4.32 10.24 -0.20
C TRP A 113 -3.94 11.68 0.13
N ARG A 114 -4.92 12.57 0.30
CA ARG A 114 -4.68 14.00 0.57
C ARG A 114 -4.05 14.27 1.93
N ASN A 115 -4.51 13.56 2.97
CA ASN A 115 -4.20 13.93 4.35
C ASN A 115 -3.19 12.99 5.04
N VAL A 116 -2.86 11.85 4.42
CA VAL A 116 -1.89 10.88 4.94
C VAL A 116 -0.75 10.71 3.94
N ILE A 117 -1.04 10.27 2.71
CA ILE A 117 0.01 9.93 1.74
C ILE A 117 0.77 11.17 1.28
N GLN A 118 0.09 12.27 1.01
CA GLN A 118 0.70 13.53 0.54
C GLN A 118 1.42 14.33 1.65
N LEU A 119 1.44 13.86 2.90
CA LEU A 119 2.18 14.54 3.97
C LEU A 119 3.66 14.63 3.62
N ASN A 120 4.27 15.80 3.87
CA ASN A 120 5.68 16.05 3.60
C ASN A 120 6.61 15.00 4.22
N THR A 121 6.29 14.50 5.41
CA THR A 121 7.07 13.45 6.10
C THR A 121 7.02 12.11 5.35
N VAL A 122 5.84 11.71 4.86
CA VAL A 122 5.63 10.49 4.06
C VAL A 122 6.28 10.63 2.69
N GLN A 123 6.14 11.80 2.04
CA GLN A 123 6.79 12.09 0.76
C GLN A 123 8.31 12.12 0.88
N ALA A 124 8.86 12.70 1.96
CA ALA A 124 10.30 12.69 2.23
C ALA A 124 10.83 11.27 2.47
N ALA A 125 10.09 10.44 3.22
CA ALA A 125 10.44 9.03 3.41
C ALA A 125 10.42 8.25 2.09
N THR A 126 9.40 8.48 1.26
CA THR A 126 9.27 7.88 -0.08
C THR A 126 10.42 8.30 -1.00
N TYR A 127 10.78 9.59 -1.00
CA TYR A 127 11.93 10.11 -1.75
C TYR A 127 13.23 9.45 -1.30
N LYS A 128 13.44 9.34 0.02
CA LYS A 128 14.62 8.67 0.59
C LYS A 128 14.68 7.20 0.16
N GLY A 129 13.57 6.47 0.24
CA GLY A 129 13.50 5.07 -0.19
C GLY A 129 13.85 4.90 -1.68
N ARG A 130 13.31 5.76 -2.55
CA ARG A 130 13.67 5.77 -3.99
C ARG A 130 15.15 6.01 -4.21
N LYS A 131 15.75 6.96 -3.48
CA LYS A 131 17.19 7.24 -3.55
C LYS A 131 18.03 6.05 -3.10
N ILE A 132 17.66 5.39 -2.00
CA ILE A 132 18.33 4.17 -1.53
C ILE A 132 18.32 3.09 -2.60
N VAL A 133 17.14 2.77 -3.16
CA VAL A 133 16.99 1.71 -4.17
C VAL A 133 17.80 2.02 -5.43
N LEU A 134 17.75 3.26 -5.92
CA LEU A 134 18.51 3.68 -7.10
C LEU A 134 20.02 3.59 -6.88
N SER A 135 20.53 4.10 -5.75
CA SER A 135 21.96 4.04 -5.47
C SER A 135 22.46 2.60 -5.29
N ILE A 136 21.67 1.71 -4.68
CA ILE A 136 22.00 0.29 -4.59
C ILE A 136 22.07 -0.33 -5.99
N PHE A 137 21.07 -0.07 -6.84
CA PHE A 137 21.06 -0.56 -8.21
C PHE A 137 22.26 -0.07 -9.02
N GLU A 138 22.60 1.21 -8.93
CA GLU A 138 23.75 1.81 -9.62
C GLU A 138 25.07 1.19 -9.15
N ALA A 139 25.27 1.01 -7.84
CA ALA A 139 26.48 0.39 -7.32
C ALA A 139 26.60 -1.08 -7.76
N LEU A 140 25.53 -1.87 -7.60
CA LEU A 140 25.51 -3.28 -8.00
C LEU A 140 25.69 -3.46 -9.50
N SER A 141 25.18 -2.54 -10.32
CA SER A 141 25.37 -2.59 -11.78
C SER A 141 26.79 -2.19 -12.19
N SER A 142 27.47 -1.37 -11.39
CA SER A 142 28.83 -0.89 -11.68
C SER A 142 29.90 -1.92 -11.34
N ASP A 143 29.76 -2.62 -10.21
CA ASP A 143 30.66 -3.73 -9.83
C ASP A 143 29.87 -4.94 -9.27
N PRO A 144 29.18 -5.70 -10.15
CA PRO A 144 28.37 -6.84 -9.73
C PRO A 144 29.21 -7.96 -9.11
N GLU A 145 30.45 -8.14 -9.57
CA GLU A 145 31.31 -9.22 -9.08
C GLU A 145 31.77 -8.97 -7.64
N MET A 146 32.05 -7.73 -7.27
CA MET A 146 32.47 -7.39 -5.91
C MET A 146 31.29 -7.29 -4.94
N LEU A 147 30.13 -6.81 -5.41
CA LEU A 147 29.06 -6.35 -4.52
C LEU A 147 27.85 -7.30 -4.43
N LEU A 148 27.64 -8.20 -5.40
CA LEU A 148 26.57 -9.19 -5.29
C LEU A 148 26.97 -10.33 -4.35
N PRO A 149 26.02 -10.86 -3.55
CA PRO A 149 26.21 -12.13 -2.85
C PRO A 149 26.50 -13.25 -3.84
N ARG A 150 27.27 -14.25 -3.41
CA ARG A 150 27.76 -15.35 -4.28
C ARG A 150 26.65 -16.05 -5.08
N SER A 151 25.48 -16.27 -4.48
CA SER A 151 24.34 -16.90 -5.16
C SER A 151 23.86 -16.09 -6.35
N PHE A 152 23.69 -14.77 -6.19
CA PHE A 152 23.29 -13.86 -7.25
C PHE A 152 24.43 -13.58 -8.24
N GLN A 153 25.68 -13.57 -7.78
CA GLN A 153 26.85 -13.44 -8.64
C GLN A 153 26.94 -14.61 -9.64
N SER A 154 26.72 -15.85 -9.20
CA SER A 154 26.71 -17.01 -10.10
C SER A 154 25.60 -16.93 -11.14
N LEU A 155 24.39 -16.51 -10.75
CA LEU A 155 23.29 -16.28 -11.68
C LEU A 155 23.66 -15.19 -12.70
N TRP A 156 24.20 -14.06 -12.22
CA TRP A 156 24.60 -12.94 -13.06
C TRP A 156 25.68 -13.32 -14.06
N LYS A 157 26.66 -14.16 -13.67
CA LYS A 157 27.70 -14.70 -14.57
C LYS A 157 27.14 -15.66 -15.61
N SER A 158 26.06 -16.37 -15.29
CA SER A 158 25.39 -17.30 -16.22
C SER A 158 24.37 -16.64 -17.16
N ALA A 159 24.07 -15.36 -16.95
CA ALA A 159 23.11 -14.62 -17.75
C ALA A 159 23.59 -14.47 -19.20
N LYS A 160 22.65 -14.56 -20.14
CA LYS A 160 22.90 -14.56 -21.59
C LYS A 160 22.86 -13.17 -22.21
N SER A 161 22.42 -12.17 -21.45
CA SER A 161 22.30 -10.79 -21.91
C SER A 161 22.45 -9.79 -20.78
N GLU A 162 22.78 -8.56 -21.13
CA GLU A 162 22.82 -7.43 -20.18
C GLU A 162 21.44 -7.18 -19.52
N GLN A 163 20.35 -7.43 -20.24
CA GLN A 163 19.00 -7.30 -19.70
C GLN A 163 18.74 -8.34 -18.60
N GLU A 164 19.17 -9.58 -18.80
CA GLU A 164 19.05 -10.64 -17.81
C GLU A 164 19.96 -10.37 -16.59
N GLN A 165 21.16 -9.85 -16.82
CA GLN A 165 22.06 -9.37 -15.76
C GLN A 165 21.41 -8.29 -14.88
N LYS A 166 20.83 -7.26 -15.51
CA LYS A 166 20.08 -6.20 -14.80
C LYS A 166 18.86 -6.76 -14.07
N ARG A 167 18.17 -7.74 -14.67
CA ARG A 167 17.02 -8.39 -14.01
C ARG A 167 17.43 -9.11 -12.73
N ILE A 168 18.56 -9.82 -12.73
CA ILE A 168 19.08 -10.51 -11.54
C ILE A 168 19.39 -9.52 -10.41
N ILE A 169 19.94 -8.34 -10.74
CA ILE A 169 20.14 -7.26 -9.78
C ILE A 169 18.79 -6.75 -9.25
N CYS A 170 17.81 -6.53 -10.11
CA CYS A 170 16.46 -6.14 -9.69
C CYS A 170 15.82 -7.18 -8.76
N ASP A 171 15.96 -8.48 -9.06
CA ASP A 171 15.41 -9.56 -8.24
C ASP A 171 16.10 -9.61 -6.87
N TYR A 172 17.41 -9.38 -6.81
CA TYR A 172 18.14 -9.24 -5.54
C TYR A 172 17.63 -8.07 -4.71
N ILE A 173 17.46 -6.90 -5.32
CA ILE A 173 16.97 -5.69 -4.65
C ILE A 173 15.52 -5.86 -4.20
N ALA A 174 14.66 -6.45 -5.04
CA ALA A 174 13.26 -6.71 -4.71
C ALA A 174 13.10 -7.73 -3.56
N GLY A 175 14.09 -8.60 -3.36
CA GLY A 175 14.16 -9.52 -2.22
C GLY A 175 14.61 -8.85 -0.90
N MET A 176 15.02 -7.59 -0.93
CA MET A 176 15.44 -6.86 0.27
C MET A 176 14.23 -6.38 1.09
N THR A 177 14.31 -6.49 2.41
CA THR A 177 13.44 -5.73 3.30
C THR A 177 13.93 -4.30 3.42
N ASP A 178 13.07 -3.35 3.78
CA ASP A 178 13.44 -1.95 4.01
C ASP A 178 14.63 -1.80 4.97
N GLN A 179 14.65 -2.59 6.06
CA GLN A 179 15.74 -2.58 7.02
C GLN A 179 17.04 -3.12 6.41
N TYR A 180 16.95 -4.17 5.59
CA TYR A 180 18.13 -4.70 4.90
C TYR A 180 18.66 -3.70 3.86
N ALA A 181 17.80 -3.15 3.00
CA ALA A 181 18.18 -2.16 1.99
C ALA A 181 18.83 -0.93 2.63
N ASN A 182 18.27 -0.41 3.73
CA ASN A 182 18.85 0.71 4.44
C ASN A 182 20.24 0.37 5.03
N ARG A 183 20.41 -0.80 5.66
CA ARG A 183 21.73 -1.24 6.14
C ARG A 183 22.73 -1.43 5.00
N PHE A 184 22.30 -2.01 3.89
CA PHE A 184 23.13 -2.22 2.71
C PHE A 184 23.61 -0.88 2.14
N TYR A 185 22.70 0.09 1.99
CA TYR A 185 23.04 1.46 1.58
C TYR A 185 24.02 2.13 2.55
N GLN A 186 23.78 2.04 3.86
CA GLN A 186 24.67 2.61 4.86
C GLN A 186 26.08 2.03 4.76
N ARG A 187 26.21 0.71 4.56
CA ARG A 187 27.51 0.03 4.40
C ARG A 187 28.29 0.49 3.16
N LEU A 188 27.59 0.78 2.07
CA LEU A 188 28.23 1.17 0.81
C LEU A 188 28.61 2.65 0.78
N PHE A 189 27.79 3.53 1.36
CA PHE A 189 27.87 4.97 1.11
C PHE A 189 28.15 5.82 2.34
N LEU A 190 27.96 5.31 3.56
CA LEU A 190 28.17 6.08 4.79
C LEU A 190 29.45 5.65 5.53
N PRO A 191 30.33 6.59 5.90
CA PRO A 191 31.54 6.28 6.64
C PRO A 191 31.19 5.78 8.05
N GLY A 192 31.94 4.79 8.54
CA GLY A 192 31.76 4.21 9.88
C GLY A 192 30.62 3.19 9.99
N HIS A 193 29.88 2.93 8.91
CA HIS A 193 28.88 1.87 8.84
C HIS A 193 29.41 0.71 8.00
N GLY A 194 29.41 -0.49 8.58
CA GLY A 194 29.94 -1.70 7.96
C GLY A 194 31.28 -2.14 8.54
N SER A 195 31.32 -3.38 9.00
CA SER A 195 32.53 -4.09 9.40
C SER A 195 32.96 -5.06 8.30
N VAL A 196 34.26 -5.32 8.17
CA VAL A 196 34.79 -6.42 7.33
C VAL A 196 34.19 -7.78 7.75
N PHE A 197 33.70 -7.88 8.99
CA PHE A 197 33.06 -9.06 9.54
C PHE A 197 31.55 -9.14 9.30
N ASP A 198 30.91 -8.09 8.78
CA ASP A 198 29.50 -8.12 8.42
C ASP A 198 29.34 -8.94 7.15
N ARG A 199 28.90 -10.20 7.29
CA ARG A 199 28.66 -11.09 6.15
C ARG A 199 27.64 -10.45 5.21
N LEU A 200 27.97 -10.46 3.90
CA LEU A 200 27.03 -10.23 2.80
C LEU A 200 26.17 -11.49 2.60
#